data_AF-M4LG18-F1
#
_entry.id   AF-M4LG18-F1
#
_cell.length_a   1.000
_cell.length_b   1.000
_cell.length_c   1.000
_cell.angle_alpha   90.00
_cell.angle_beta   90.00
_cell.angle_gamma   90.00
#
_symmetry.space_group_name_H-M   'P 1'
#
loop_
_entity.id
_entity.type
_entity.pdbx_description
1 polymer ?
#
loop_
_entity_poly.entity_id
_entity_poly.type
_entity_poly.pdbx_seq_one_letter_code
_entity_poly.pdbx_strand_id
1 'polypeptide(L)'
;RLGTLLLNNNRITRINPNLGELLPKLHSLVLTNNRLTNLVEIDPLASLPKLQFLSLLDNNITKKPNYRLYVIHKLKSLRVLDFKKVKQKERLEANSL
;
A
#
# COMPACT_ATOMS: atom_id res chain seq x y z
N ARG A 1 8.65 19.53 3.10
CA ARG A 1 7.90 18.70 2.10
C ARG A 1 7.77 17.29 2.69
N LEU A 2 6.57 16.71 2.70
CA LEU A 2 6.26 15.49 3.46
C LEU A 2 6.70 14.22 2.69
N GLY A 3 7.45 13.33 3.36
CA GLY A 3 8.01 12.10 2.78
C GLY A 3 7.56 10.81 3.47
N THR A 4 7.26 10.89 4.77
CA THR A 4 6.83 9.76 5.59
C THR A 4 5.55 10.12 6.33
N LEU A 5 4.58 9.21 6.35
CA LEU A 5 3.37 9.30 7.16
C LEU A 5 3.21 8.05 8.01
N LEU A 6 3.09 8.26 9.32
CA LEU A 6 2.84 7.21 10.30
C LEU A 6 1.43 7.41 10.87
N LEU A 7 0.52 6.50 10.53
CA LEU A 7 -0.90 6.57 10.87
C LEU A 7 -1.36 5.32 11.62
N ASN A 8 -0.47 4.74 12.43
CA ASN A 8 -0.73 3.54 13.21
C ASN A 8 -1.92 3.73 14.17
N ASN A 9 -2.68 2.67 14.44
CA ASN A 9 -3.73 2.62 15.47
C ASN A 9 -4.85 3.66 15.25
N ASN A 10 -5.29 3.82 14.00
CA ASN A 10 -6.39 4.70 13.64
C ASN A 10 -7.60 3.90 13.14
N ARG A 11 -8.62 4.60 12.66
CA ARG A 11 -9.85 4.01 12.12
C ARG A 11 -9.99 4.24 10.62
N ILE A 12 -8.87 4.31 9.89
CA ILE A 12 -8.87 4.57 8.46
C ILE A 12 -9.52 3.40 7.73
N THR A 13 -10.58 3.71 6.98
CA THR A 13 -11.34 2.75 6.17
C THR A 13 -11.28 3.06 4.68
N ARG A 14 -10.81 4.26 4.30
CA ARG A 14 -10.77 4.74 2.91
C ARG A 14 -9.57 5.64 2.68
N ILE A 15 -9.09 5.64 1.44
CA ILE A 15 -7.99 6.48 0.98
C ILE A 15 -8.54 7.41 -0.11
N ASN A 16 -8.18 8.68 -0.05
CA ASN A 16 -8.65 9.66 -1.02
C ASN A 16 -8.01 9.39 -2.41
N PRO A 17 -8.79 9.36 -3.52
CA PRO A 17 -8.27 9.12 -4.87
C PRO A 17 -7.21 10.13 -5.32
N ASN A 18 -7.24 11.37 -4.82
CA ASN A 18 -6.35 12.46 -5.23
C ASN A 18 -5.11 12.57 -4.34
N LEU A 19 -4.79 11.54 -3.54
CA LEU A 19 -3.67 11.59 -2.60
C LEU A 19 -2.32 11.84 -3.29
N GLY A 20 -2.15 11.36 -4.53
CA GLY A 20 -0.96 11.59 -5.37
C GLY A 20 -0.67 13.07 -5.64
N GLU A 21 -1.72 13.87 -5.86
CA GLU A 21 -1.62 15.31 -6.11
C GLU A 21 -1.27 16.09 -4.84
N LEU A 22 -1.86 15.68 -3.72
CA LEU A 22 -1.65 16.32 -2.42
C LEU A 22 -0.27 16.01 -1.84
N LEU A 23 0.22 14.78 -2.05
CA LEU A 23 1.45 14.26 -1.43
C LEU A 23 2.44 13.67 -2.46
N PRO A 24 2.91 14.46 -3.45
CA PRO A 24 3.70 13.96 -4.58
C PRO A 24 5.11 13.47 -4.20
N LYS A 25 5.56 13.66 -2.96
CA LYS A 25 6.85 13.15 -2.45
C LYS A 25 6.74 12.11 -1.34
N LEU A 26 5.52 11.66 -1.03
CA LEU A 26 5.36 10.59 -0.05
C LEU A 26 6.01 9.31 -0.58
N HIS A 27 6.94 8.76 0.19
CA HIS A 27 7.65 7.54 -0.14
C HIS A 27 7.49 6.45 0.93
N SER A 28 7.04 6.80 2.14
CA SER A 28 6.74 5.86 3.21
C SER A 28 5.36 6.15 3.82
N LEU A 29 4.53 5.11 3.91
CA LEU A 29 3.20 5.16 4.50
C LEU A 29 2.98 3.95 5.40
N VAL A 30 2.71 4.19 6.67
CA VAL A 30 2.44 3.15 7.65
C VAL A 30 1.01 3.28 8.13
N LEU A 31 0.19 2.29 7.79
CA LEU A 31 -1.24 2.20 8.12
C LEU A 31 -1.52 1.00 9.04
N THR A 32 -0.53 0.54 9.81
CA THR A 32 -0.68 -0.60 10.71
C THR A 32 -1.83 -0.39 11.68
N ASN A 33 -2.60 -1.44 11.95
CA ASN A 33 -3.76 -1.43 12.85
C ASN A 33 -4.78 -0.33 12.49
N ASN A 34 -5.33 -0.45 11.28
CA ASN A 34 -6.44 0.35 10.77
C ASN A 34 -7.59 -0.56 10.32
N ARG A 35 -8.59 -0.02 9.61
CA ARG A 35 -9.83 -0.72 9.28
C ARG A 35 -10.03 -0.91 7.76
N LEU A 36 -8.94 -0.94 6.99
CA LEU A 36 -9.00 -1.28 5.57
C LEU A 36 -9.40 -2.76 5.42
N THR A 37 -10.38 -3.02 4.56
CA THR A 37 -11.04 -4.32 4.47
C THR A 37 -10.99 -4.91 3.07
N ASN A 38 -11.17 -4.10 2.03
CA ASN A 38 -11.23 -4.56 0.64
C ASN A 38 -9.98 -4.20 -0.14
N LEU A 39 -9.61 -5.06 -1.10
CA LEU A 39 -8.43 -4.85 -1.93
C LEU A 39 -8.49 -3.53 -2.69
N VAL A 40 -9.66 -3.17 -3.23
CA VAL A 40 -9.86 -1.92 -3.99
C VAL A 40 -9.60 -0.63 -3.18
N GLU A 41 -9.61 -0.69 -1.85
CA GLU A 41 -9.39 0.49 -1.00
C GLU A 41 -7.95 1.02 -1.08
N ILE A 42 -7.00 0.20 -1.54
CA ILE A 42 -5.60 0.61 -1.75
C ILE A 42 -5.35 1.19 -3.14
N ASP A 43 -6.29 1.07 -4.08
CA ASP A 43 -6.12 1.54 -5.46
C ASP A 43 -5.73 3.02 -5.57
N PRO A 44 -6.29 3.94 -4.76
CA PRO A 44 -5.83 5.32 -4.71
C PRO A 44 -4.33 5.52 -4.48
N LEU A 45 -3.66 4.58 -3.79
CA LEU A 45 -2.22 4.66 -3.54
C LEU A 45 -1.39 4.50 -4.82
N ALA A 46 -1.96 3.94 -5.89
CA ALA A 46 -1.28 3.84 -7.18
C ALA A 46 -0.96 5.22 -7.79
N SER A 47 -1.68 6.27 -7.38
CA SER A 47 -1.42 7.65 -7.77
C SER A 47 -0.14 8.23 -7.14
N LEU A 48 0.46 7.58 -6.14
CA LEU A 48 1.64 8.08 -5.44
C LEU A 48 2.93 7.66 -6.19
N PRO A 49 3.57 8.57 -6.94
CA PRO A 49 4.65 8.20 -7.86
C PRO A 49 5.92 7.73 -7.14
N LYS A 50 6.07 8.06 -5.85
CA LYS A 50 7.29 7.78 -5.06
C LYS A 50 7.07 6.80 -3.92
N LEU A 51 5.88 6.21 -3.77
CA LEU A 51 5.60 5.29 -2.68
C LEU A 51 6.47 4.02 -2.79
N GLN A 52 7.34 3.80 -1.81
CA GLN A 52 8.30 2.69 -1.79
C GLN A 52 8.11 1.78 -0.58
N PHE A 53 7.61 2.30 0.53
CA PHE A 53 7.42 1.56 1.78
C PHE A 53 5.96 1.67 2.22
N LEU A 54 5.29 0.54 2.34
CA LEU A 54 3.90 0.44 2.79
C LEU A 54 3.79 -0.62 3.89
N SER A 55 3.10 -0.29 4.98
CA SER A 55 2.64 -1.26 5.96
C SER A 55 1.13 -1.18 6.09
N LEU A 56 0.47 -2.32 5.94
CA LEU A 56 -0.97 -2.52 6.11
C LEU A 56 -1.25 -3.63 7.13
N LEU A 57 -0.23 -4.04 7.90
CA LEU A 57 -0.37 -5.00 8.99
C LEU A 57 -1.55 -4.66 9.91
N ASP A 58 -2.17 -5.68 10.49
CA ASP A 58 -3.32 -5.55 11.39
C ASP A 58 -4.53 -4.82 10.77
N ASN A 59 -4.65 -4.81 9.44
CA ASN A 59 -5.89 -4.46 8.73
C ASN A 59 -6.59 -5.72 8.23
N ASN A 60 -7.92 -5.68 8.09
CA ASN A 60 -8.69 -6.82 7.57
C ASN A 60 -8.34 -7.18 6.11
N ILE A 61 -7.88 -6.21 5.32
CA ILE A 61 -7.41 -6.43 3.95
C ILE A 61 -6.31 -7.49 3.86
N THR A 62 -5.46 -7.62 4.89
CA THR A 62 -4.34 -8.58 4.91
C THR A 62 -4.80 -10.04 4.91
N LYS A 63 -6.05 -10.30 5.31
CA LYS A 63 -6.67 -11.63 5.35
C LYS A 63 -7.29 -12.04 4.01
N LYS A 64 -7.33 -11.14 3.02
CA LYS A 64 -7.92 -11.42 1.71
C LYS A 64 -7.01 -12.35 0.90
N PRO A 65 -7.58 -13.26 0.09
CA PRO A 65 -6.78 -14.08 -0.82
C PRO A 65 -5.99 -13.18 -1.77
N ASN A 66 -4.77 -13.61 -2.10
CA ASN A 66 -3.86 -12.89 -3.00
C ASN A 66 -3.53 -11.45 -2.59
N TYR A 67 -3.81 -11.04 -1.35
CA TYR A 67 -3.58 -9.68 -0.84
C TYR A 67 -2.23 -9.11 -1.26
N ARG A 68 -1.17 -9.86 -0.97
CA ARG A 68 0.20 -9.43 -1.23
C ARG A 68 0.48 -9.24 -2.72
N LEU A 69 0.07 -10.20 -3.55
CA LEU A 69 0.26 -10.14 -4.99
C LEU A 69 -0.57 -9.01 -5.61
N TYR A 70 -1.81 -8.80 -5.15
CA TYR A 70 -2.65 -7.69 -5.59
C TYR A 70 -2.00 -6.33 -5.30
N VAL A 71 -1.49 -6.12 -4.08
CA VAL A 71 -0.81 -4.86 -3.72
C VAL A 71 0.45 -4.66 -4.56
N ILE A 72 1.25 -5.71 -4.79
CA ILE A 72 2.45 -5.66 -5.64
C ILE A 72 2.07 -5.37 -7.10
N HIS A 73 0.99 -5.97 -7.59
CA HIS A 73 0.47 -5.71 -8.94
C HIS A 73 0.03 -4.26 -9.08
N LYS A 74 -0.73 -3.74 -8.12
CA LYS A 74 -1.29 -2.39 -8.18
C LYS A 74 -0.22 -1.31 -7.98
N LEU A 75 0.69 -1.51 -7.04
CA LEU A 75 1.68 -0.52 -6.60
C LEU A 75 3.08 -0.88 -7.13
N LYS A 76 3.30 -0.67 -8.43
CA LYS A 76 4.54 -1.11 -9.10
C LYS A 76 5.83 -0.49 -8.51
N SER A 77 5.76 0.73 -7.97
CA SER A 77 6.89 1.43 -7.34
C SER A 77 7.30 0.87 -5.96
N LEU A 78 6.48 0.01 -5.35
CA LEU A 78 6.66 -0.47 -4.00
C LEU A 78 7.89 -1.37 -3.86
N ARG A 79 8.75 -1.11 -2.88
CA ARG A 79 9.98 -1.90 -2.61
C ARG A 79 9.83 -2.79 -1.39
N VAL A 80 9.06 -2.33 -0.40
CA VAL A 80 8.81 -3.05 0.85
C VAL A 80 7.32 -2.97 1.18
N LEU A 81 6.73 -4.14 1.41
CA LEU A 81 5.35 -4.31 1.87
C LEU A 81 5.37 -5.09 3.18
N ASP A 82 4.78 -4.52 4.22
CA ASP A 82 4.66 -5.12 5.56
C ASP A 82 6.02 -5.56 6.12
N PHE A 83 7.00 -4.66 6.02
CA PHE A 83 8.40 -4.88 6.42
C PHE A 83 9.12 -6.01 5.66
N LYS A 84 8.51 -6.55 4.59
CA LYS A 84 9.11 -7.57 3.72
C LYS A 84 9.43 -6.97 2.35
N LYS A 85 10.68 -7.15 1.91
CA LYS A 85 11.11 -6.74 0.56
C LYS A 85 10.25 -7.44 -0.49
N VAL A 86 9.84 -6.69 -1.51
CA VAL A 86 9.17 -7.23 -2.71
C VAL A 86 10.24 -7.83 -3.62
N LYS A 87 10.17 -9.13 -3.84
CA LYS A 87 11.11 -9.87 -4.69
C LYS A 87 10.67 -9.88 -6.15
N GLN A 88 11.62 -10.08 -7.06
CA GLN A 88 11.32 -10.14 -8.50
C GLN A 88 10.35 -11.29 -8.85
N LYS A 89 10.48 -12.45 -8.21
CA LYS A 89 9.55 -13.58 -8.39
C LYS A 89 8.10 -13.17 -8.12
N GLU A 90 7.86 -12.45 -7.02
CA GLU A 90 6.52 -11.98 -6.66
C GLU A 90 5.99 -10.95 -7.67
N ARG A 91 6.86 -10.13 -8.27
CA ARG A 91 6.45 -9.20 -9.33
C ARG A 91 6.02 -9.91 -10.60
N LEU A 92 6.75 -10.96 -10.99
CA LEU A 92 6.40 -11.77 -12.14
C LEU A 92 5.06 -12.47 -11.92
N GLU A 93 4.91 -13.12 -10.77
CA GLU A 93 3.65 -13.78 -10.36
C GLU A 93 2.49 -12.79 -10.29
N ALA A 94 2.69 -11.62 -9.69
CA ALA A 94 1.69 -10.58 -9.60
C ALA A 94 1.28 -10.02 -10.97
N ASN A 95 2.16 -10.03 -11.97
CA ASN A 95 1.82 -9.59 -13.34
C ASN A 95 1.05 -10.65 -14.14
N SER A 96 1.01 -11.90 -13.66
CA SER A 96 0.23 -12.99 -14.27
C SER A 96 -1.17 -13.14 -13.66
N LEU A 97 -1.50 -12.36 -12.63
CA LEU A 97 -2.87 -12.14 -12.14
C LEU A 97 -3.61 -11.18 -13.07
#